data_AF-A0A915I6E6-F1
#
_entry.id   AF-A0A915I6E6-F1
#
_cell.length_a   1.000
_cell.length_b   1.000
_cell.length_c   1.000
_cell.angle_alpha   90.00
_cell.angle_beta   90.00
_cell.angle_gamma   90.00
#
_symmetry.space_group_name_H-M   'P 1'
#
loop_
_entity.id
_entity.type
_entity.pdbx_description
1 polymer ?
#
loop_
_entity_poly.entity_id
_entity_poly.type
_entity_poly.pdbx_seq_one_letter_code
_entity_poly.pdbx_strand_id
1 'polypeptide(L)' 'MGELVVLVFMCFLCVYCSATCGRNQVTVDGTCYDKVGVGDMCLESEQCPPRALCKQVYRASACQCVKGTNFQTNPVSCK' A
#
# COMPACT_ATOMS: atom_id res chain seq x y z
N MET A 1 -21.51 18.82 -4.20
CA MET A 1 -20.38 18.86 -3.25
C MET A 1 -20.50 17.73 -2.20
N GLY A 2 -21.04 16.56 -2.57
CA GLY A 2 -21.66 15.62 -1.60
C GLY A 2 -21.29 14.15 -1.74
N GLU A 3 -20.26 13.78 -2.49
CA GLU A 3 -19.90 12.35 -2.68
C GLU A 3 -18.61 11.93 -1.97
N LEU A 4 -17.77 12.88 -1.52
CA LEU A 4 -16.47 12.55 -0.91
C LEU A 4 -16.57 12.18 0.58
N VAL A 5 -17.63 12.61 1.27
CA VAL A 5 -17.78 12.45 2.73
C VAL A 5 -18.44 11.13 3.12
N VAL A 6 -19.16 10.49 2.19
CA VAL A 6 -19.90 9.24 2.43
C VAL A 6 -18.95 8.03 2.54
N LEU A 7 -17.82 8.04 1.81
CA LEU A 7 -16.86 6.93 1.80
C LEU A 7 -16.03 6.83 3.08
N VAL A 8 -15.85 7.92 3.83
CA VAL A 8 -15.05 7.95 5.06
C VAL A 8 -15.89 7.59 6.30
N PHE A 9 -17.21 7.85 6.25
CA PHE A 9 -18.13 7.57 7.37
C PHE A 9 -18.55 6.10 7.47
N MET A 10 -18.48 5.34 6.38
CA MET A 10 -18.89 3.92 6.30
C MET A 10 -17.85 2.93 6.86
N CYS A 11 -16.82 3.41 7.58
CA CYS A 11 -15.88 2.57 8.32
C CYS A 11 -16.05 2.70 9.85
N PHE A 12 -16.78 3.71 10.33
CA PHE A 12 -16.86 4.04 11.77
C PHE A 12 -17.85 3.17 12.58
N LEU A 13 -18.77 2.46 11.93
CA LEU A 13 -19.83 1.68 12.60
C LEU A 13 -19.67 0.15 12.52
N CYS A 14 -18.66 -0.38 11.84
CA CYS A 14 -18.37 -1.83 11.75
C CYS A 14 -19.60 -2.76 11.58
N VAL A 15 -20.55 -2.39 10.70
CA VAL A 15 -21.73 -3.26 10.45
C VAL A 15 -21.59 -4.09 9.17
N TYR A 16 -20.69 -3.77 8.23
CA TYR A 16 -20.49 -4.59 7.04
C TYR A 16 -19.09 -4.42 6.44
N CYS A 17 -18.08 -4.88 7.18
CA CYS A 17 -16.70 -4.90 6.69
C CYS A 17 -16.47 -6.16 5.83
N SER A 18 -17.14 -6.29 4.69
CA SER A 18 -16.61 -7.16 3.63
C SER A 18 -15.47 -6.39 2.93
N ALA A 19 -14.42 -6.06 3.68
CA ALA A 19 -13.31 -5.22 3.25
C ALA A 19 -12.35 -5.97 2.32
N THR A 20 -12.83 -6.32 1.13
CA THR A 20 -11.93 -6.29 -0.01
C THR A 20 -11.61 -4.81 -0.22
N CYS A 21 -10.46 -4.35 0.27
CA CYS A 21 -10.00 -2.99 0.01
C CYS A 21 -10.07 -2.67 -1.49
N GLY A 22 -10.12 -1.38 -1.85
CA GLY A 22 -10.24 -0.97 -3.25
C GLY A 22 -9.22 -1.65 -4.17
N ARG A 23 -9.45 -1.63 -5.49
CA ARG A 23 -8.60 -2.34 -6.48
C ARG A 23 -7.10 -1.99 -6.38
N ASN A 24 -6.78 -0.79 -5.88
CA ASN A 24 -5.43 -0.27 -5.65
C ASN A 24 -5.03 -0.25 -4.17
N GLN A 25 -5.66 -1.07 -3.33
CA GLN A 25 -5.41 -1.13 -1.90
C GLN A 25 -5.15 -2.57 -1.44
N VAL A 26 -4.57 -2.69 -0.24
CA VAL A 26 -4.26 -3.96 0.41
C VAL A 26 -4.76 -3.93 1.85
N THR A 27 -5.32 -5.05 2.30
CA THR A 27 -5.76 -5.22 3.69
C THR A 27 -4.58 -5.74 4.52
N VAL A 28 -4.13 -4.97 5.51
CA VAL A 28 -3.12 -5.38 6.49
C VAL A 28 -3.73 -5.19 7.87
N ASP A 29 -3.78 -6.25 8.67
CA ASP A 29 -4.38 -6.25 10.01
C ASP A 29 -5.80 -5.65 10.08
N GLY A 30 -6.61 -5.90 9.05
CA GLY A 30 -7.98 -5.38 8.95
C GLY A 30 -8.10 -3.90 8.56
N THR A 31 -6.98 -3.22 8.31
CA THR A 31 -6.91 -1.85 7.82
C THR A 31 -6.57 -1.83 6.33
N CYS A 32 -7.19 -0.94 5.57
CA CYS A 32 -6.90 -0.76 4.15
C CYS A 32 -5.80 0.28 3.95
N TYR A 33 -4.78 -0.09 3.18
CA TYR A 33 -3.70 0.80 2.78
C TYR A 33 -3.59 0.88 1.27
N ASP A 34 -3.18 2.03 0.74
CA ASP A 34 -2.93 2.20 -0.70
C ASP A 34 -1.69 1.42 -1.14
N LYS A 35 -1.76 0.78 -2.31
CA LYS A 35 -0.60 0.17 -2.95
C LYS A 35 0.29 1.25 -3.52
N VAL A 36 1.59 1.13 -3.28
CA VAL A 36 2.58 2.13 -3.67
C VAL A 36 3.70 1.50 -4.50
N GLY A 37 4.43 2.31 -5.26
CA GLY A 37 5.56 1.87 -6.07
C GLY A 37 6.85 1.73 -5.27
N VAL A 38 7.90 1.20 -5.91
CA VAL A 38 9.25 1.22 -5.33
C VAL A 38 9.72 2.67 -5.24
N GLY A 39 10.24 3.07 -4.08
CA GLY A 39 10.67 4.45 -3.80
C GLY A 39 9.57 5.35 -3.23
N ASP A 40 8.30 4.94 -3.33
CA ASP A 40 7.20 5.64 -2.67
C ASP A 40 7.15 5.32 -1.18
N MET A 41 6.55 6.23 -0.43
CA MET A 41 6.39 6.10 1.01
C MET A 41 5.38 5.00 1.34
N CYS A 42 5.76 4.11 2.26
CA CYS A 42 4.95 2.98 2.69
C CYS A 42 4.86 2.93 4.20
N LEU A 43 3.79 2.30 4.70
CA LEU A 43 3.66 1.96 6.12
C LEU A 43 3.89 0.47 6.32
N GLU A 44 3.25 -0.35 5.47
CA GLU A 44 3.29 -1.80 5.52
C GLU A 44 3.95 -2.38 4.26
N SER A 45 4.57 -3.56 4.40
CA SER A 45 5.30 -4.19 3.29
C SER A 45 4.39 -4.72 2.18
N GLU A 46 3.13 -4.98 2.51
CA GLU A 46 2.08 -5.47 1.63
C GLU A 46 1.60 -4.38 0.65
N GLN A 47 1.86 -3.11 0.96
CA GLN A 47 1.61 -1.98 0.05
C GLN A 47 2.59 -2.00 -1.13
N CYS A 48 3.78 -2.57 -0.92
CA CYS A 48 4.84 -2.61 -1.90
C CYS A 48 4.57 -3.67 -2.99
N PRO A 49 5.13 -3.50 -4.20
CA PRO A 49 5.05 -4.50 -5.24
C PRO A 49 5.77 -5.80 -4.83
N PRO A 50 5.50 -6.92 -5.52
CA PRO A 50 6.18 -8.18 -5.24
C PRO A 50 7.70 -7.99 -5.25
N ARG A 51 8.39 -8.62 -4.29
CA ARG A 51 9.85 -8.50 -4.08
C ARG A 51 10.34 -7.12 -3.65
N ALA A 52 9.45 -6.24 -3.19
CA ALA A 52 9.80 -5.05 -2.42
C ALA A 52 9.30 -5.20 -0.97
N LEU A 53 10.01 -4.60 -0.03
CA LEU A 53 9.64 -4.51 1.37
C LEU A 53 9.65 -3.05 1.80
N CYS A 54 8.77 -2.71 2.74
CA CYS A 54 8.77 -1.39 3.31
C CYS A 54 9.98 -1.25 4.23
N LYS A 55 10.93 -0.38 3.87
CA LYS A 55 12.18 -0.18 4.63
C LYS A 55 12.39 1.28 4.94
N GLN A 56 13.02 1.54 6.06
CA GLN A 56 13.45 2.89 6.40
C GLN A 56 14.55 3.34 5.44
N VAL A 57 14.23 4.34 4.62
CA VAL A 57 15.10 4.96 3.62
C VAL A 57 15.25 6.44 3.99
N TYR A 58 16.46 6.83 4.37
CA TYR A 58 16.78 8.15 4.93
C TYR A 58 15.97 8.50 6.19
N ARG A 59 14.88 9.25 6.02
CA ARG A 59 14.03 9.83 7.09
C ARG A 59 12.58 9.33 7.05
N ALA A 60 12.23 8.50 6.07
CA ALA A 60 10.90 7.93 5.90
C ALA A 60 11.00 6.43 5.57
N SER A 61 9.88 5.72 5.64
CA SER A 61 9.81 4.34 5.16
C SER A 61 9.35 4.34 3.70
N ALA A 62 10.11 3.70 2.83
CA ALA A 62 9.81 3.60 1.41
C ALA A 62 9.97 2.16 0.92
N CYS A 63 9.22 1.80 -0.12
CA CYS A 63 9.31 0.47 -0.70
C CYS A 63 10.67 0.28 -1.36
N GLN A 64 11.44 -0.69 -0.87
CA GLN A 64 12.77 -0.99 -1.35
C GLN A 64 12.84 -2.46 -1.77
N CYS A 65 13.46 -2.71 -2.93
CA CYS A 65 13.67 -4.06 -3.42
C CYS A 65 14.44 -4.91 -2.40
N VAL A 66 14.03 -6.18 -2.24
CA VAL A 66 14.73 -7.12 -1.36
C VAL A 66 16.16 -7.31 -1.82
N LYS A 67 17.07 -7.57 -0.87
CA LYS A 67 18.50 -7.76 -1.16
C LYS A 67 18.67 -8.93 -2.13
N GLY A 68 19.25 -8.67 -3.29
CA GLY A 68 19.42 -9.65 -4.37
C GLY A 68 18.44 -9.51 -5.54
N THR A 69 17.53 -8.53 -5.49
CA THR A 69 16.69 -8.14 -6.64
C THR A 69 17.09 -6.78 -7.17
N ASN A 70 17.00 -6.60 -8.47
CA ASN A 70 17.31 -5.34 -9.15
C ASN A 70 16.02 -4.54 -9.36
N PHE A 71 16.13 -3.22 -9.14
CA PHE A 71 15.08 -2.29 -9.53
C PHE A 71 15.01 -2.21 -11.06
N GLN A 72 13.90 -2.67 -11.64
CA GLN A 72 13.60 -2.51 -13.06
C GLN A 72 12.71 -1.29 -13.22
N THR A 73 12.99 -0.46 -14.24
CA THR A 73 12.21 0.75 -14.54
C THR A 73 11.14 0.54 -15.63
N ASN A 74 11.08 -0.64 -16.25
CA ASN A 74 10.08 -0.94 -17.29
C ASN A 74 9.77 -2.46 -17.39
N PRO A 75 8.70 -2.95 -16.73
CA PRO A 75 7.83 -2.26 -15.79
C PRO A 75 8.52 -2.00 -14.44
N VAL A 76 8.06 -0.99 -13.70
CA VAL A 76 8.57 -0.64 -12.36
C VAL A 76 8.34 -1.82 -11.41
N SER A 77 9.36 -2.63 -11.17
CA SER A 77 9.26 -3.88 -10.38
C SER A 77 10.63 -4.34 -9.91
N CYS A 78 10.66 -5.11 -8.83
CA CYS A 78 11.87 -5.75 -8.35
C CYS A 78 11.99 -7.14 -8.99
N LYS A 79 13.05 -7.38 -9.78
CA LYS A 79 13.32 -8.70 -10.38
C LYS A 79 14.63 -9.30 -9.88
#